data_AF-A0A9D9RPU1-F1
#
_entry.id   AF-A0A9D9RPU1-F1
#
_cell.length_a   1.000
_cell.length_b   1.000
_cell.length_c   1.000
_cell.angle_alpha   90.00
_cell.angle_beta   90.00
_cell.angle_gamma   90.00
#
_symmetry.space_group_name_H-M   'P 1'
#
loop_
_entity.id
_entity.type
_entity.pdbx_description
1 polymer ?
#
loop_
_entity_poly.entity_id
_entity_poly.type
_entity_poly.pdbx_seq_one_letter_code
_entity_poly.pdbx_strand_id
1 'polypeptide(L)'
;MRLNTNKEVWIARIIAWALISALACGILFMSTMVLGPSLFVVPDLNDKVALAVFCPGAESSSKQEGASTPTTSSPSGTYGHTVEITCFYEDGSTRTIRNEQFALASIGGMFGIGGLIGVLISIPLFLLPFFLIRKKKEN
;
A
#
# COMPACT_ATOMS: atom_id res chain seq x y z
N MET A 1 24.36 21.77 24.82
CA MET A 1 23.60 22.80 25.57
C MET A 1 22.89 22.12 26.73
N ARG A 2 23.17 22.51 27.98
CA ARG A 2 22.42 22.02 29.16
C ARG A 2 21.12 22.82 29.23
N LEU A 3 20.00 22.18 28.94
CA LEU A 3 18.64 22.72 29.15
C LEU A 3 18.45 22.82 30.67
N ASN A 4 18.40 24.03 31.21
CA ASN A 4 18.56 24.26 32.66
C ASN A 4 17.22 24.53 33.36
N THR A 5 16.10 24.49 32.64
CA THR A 5 14.75 24.60 33.21
C THR A 5 13.80 23.52 32.69
N ASN A 6 12.93 23.01 33.57
CA ASN A 6 11.92 21.99 33.24
C ASN A 6 11.04 22.37 32.03
N LYS A 7 10.83 23.67 31.79
CA LYS A 7 10.06 24.20 30.65
C LYS A 7 10.78 23.96 29.32
N GLU A 8 12.09 24.22 29.25
CA GLU A 8 12.87 24.05 28.02
C GLU A 8 12.97 22.58 27.61
N VAL A 9 13.09 21.66 28.58
CA VAL A 9 13.09 20.21 28.33
C VAL A 9 11.74 19.74 27.75
N TRP A 10 10.64 20.30 28.25
CA TRP A 10 9.30 19.99 27.75
C TRP A 10 9.07 20.51 26.33
N ILE A 11 9.50 21.75 26.05
CA ILE A 11 9.42 22.35 24.72
C ILE A 11 10.25 21.54 23.70
N ALA A 12 11.48 21.18 24.06
CA ALA A 12 12.34 20.36 23.20
C ALA A 12 11.71 18.99 22.89
N ARG A 13 11.01 18.38 23.86
CA ARG A 13 10.27 17.12 23.63
C ARG A 13 9.09 17.32 22.68
N ILE A 14 8.29 18.37 22.85
CA ILE A 14 7.15 18.66 21.96
C ILE A 14 7.64 18.86 20.52
N ILE A 15 8.72 19.63 20.33
CA ILE A 15 9.31 19.85 19.00
C ILE A 15 9.79 18.53 18.39
N ALA A 16 10.47 17.69 19.17
CA ALA A 16 10.91 16.38 18.70
C ALA A 16 9.72 15.50 18.28
N TRP A 17 8.63 15.48 19.06
CA TRP A 17 7.40 14.76 18.72
C TRP A 17 6.73 15.29 17.45
N ALA A 18 6.65 16.61 17.29
CA ALA A 18 6.08 17.24 16.11
C ALA A 18 6.90 16.89 14.85
N LEU A 19 8.22 16.93 14.92
CA LEU A 19 9.11 16.57 13.81
C LEU A 19 9.00 15.08 13.45
N ILE A 20 8.98 14.19 14.44
CA ILE A 20 8.82 12.74 14.22
C ILE A 20 7.45 12.44 13.61
N SER A 21 6.39 13.11 14.08
CA SER A 21 5.05 12.97 13.52
C SER A 21 4.99 13.47 12.07
N ALA A 22 5.61 14.61 11.77
CA ALA A 22 5.66 15.14 10.41
C ALA A 22 6.41 14.19 9.46
N LEU A 23 7.54 13.63 9.92
CA LEU A 23 8.30 12.65 9.15
C LEU A 23 7.53 11.34 8.93
N ALA A 24 6.85 10.83 9.97
CA ALA A 24 6.01 9.64 9.88
C ALA A 24 4.84 9.83 8.89
N CYS A 25 4.15 10.98 8.96
CA CYS A 25 3.11 11.34 8.01
C CYS A 25 3.67 11.45 6.58
N GLY A 26 4.85 12.03 6.41
CA GLY A 26 5.54 12.10 5.11
C GLY A 26 5.84 10.70 4.54
N ILE A 27 6.32 9.78 5.36
CA ILE A 27 6.60 8.39 4.95
C ILE A 27 5.29 7.68 4.55
N LEU A 28 4.23 7.82 5.34
CA LEU A 28 2.91 7.25 5.02
C LEU A 28 2.37 7.80 3.70
N PHE A 29 2.51 9.10 3.48
CA PHE A 29 2.07 9.73 2.23
C PHE A 29 2.88 9.25 1.03
N MET A 30 4.22 9.23 1.13
CA MET A 30 5.08 8.80 0.02
C MET A 30 4.92 7.31 -0.29
N SER A 31 4.77 6.47 0.73
CA SER A 31 4.55 5.03 0.54
C SER A 31 3.18 4.74 -0.09
N THR A 32 2.12 5.43 0.32
CA THR A 32 0.79 5.26 -0.31
C THR A 32 0.75 5.83 -1.72
N MET A 33 1.20 7.07 -1.93
CA MET A 33 0.97 7.82 -3.17
C MET A 33 2.07 7.68 -4.21
N VAL A 34 3.27 7.22 -3.83
CA VAL A 34 4.38 7.01 -4.77
C VAL A 34 4.70 5.52 -4.89
N LEU A 35 4.98 4.87 -3.76
CA LEU A 35 5.32 3.44 -3.78
C LEU A 35 4.13 2.59 -4.20
N GLY A 36 2.92 2.86 -3.69
CA GLY A 36 1.70 2.14 -4.05
C GLY A 36 1.50 2.06 -5.57
N PRO A 37 1.39 3.20 -6.29
CA PRO A 37 1.28 3.18 -7.74
C PRO A 37 2.45 2.55 -8.47
N SER A 38 3.68 2.64 -7.95
CA SER A 38 4.82 1.99 -8.58
C SER A 38 4.70 0.45 -8.65
N LEU A 39 3.89 -0.14 -7.77
CA LEU A 39 3.67 -1.59 -7.74
C LEU A 39 2.75 -2.08 -8.88
N PHE A 40 2.01 -1.21 -9.57
CA PHE A 40 1.21 -1.61 -10.73
C PHE A 40 2.04 -2.17 -11.88
N VAL A 41 3.32 -1.80 -11.96
CA VAL A 41 4.24 -2.27 -13.01
C VAL A 41 4.56 -3.76 -12.82
N VAL A 42 4.23 -4.35 -11.67
CA VAL A 42 4.46 -5.78 -11.40
C VAL A 42 3.17 -6.57 -11.71
N PRO A 43 3.05 -7.20 -12.90
CA PRO A 43 1.81 -7.87 -13.32
C PRO A 43 1.40 -9.00 -12.36
N ASP A 44 2.38 -9.75 -11.86
CA ASP A 44 2.18 -10.87 -10.94
C ASP A 44 1.55 -10.46 -9.60
N LEU A 45 1.82 -9.23 -9.12
CA LEU A 45 1.20 -8.73 -7.89
C LEU A 45 -0.26 -8.33 -8.13
N ASN A 46 -0.57 -7.69 -9.26
CA ASN A 46 -1.94 -7.29 -9.59
C ASN A 46 -2.87 -8.51 -9.64
N ASP A 47 -2.41 -9.59 -10.29
CA ASP A 47 -3.17 -10.84 -10.43
C ASP A 47 -3.40 -11.49 -9.05
N LYS A 48 -2.35 -11.57 -8.22
CA LYS A 48 -2.47 -12.10 -6.84
C LYS A 48 -3.38 -11.28 -5.94
N VAL A 49 -3.33 -9.95 -6.04
CA VAL A 49 -4.20 -9.06 -5.26
C VAL A 49 -5.66 -9.23 -5.69
N ALA A 50 -5.93 -9.26 -7.00
CA ALA A 50 -7.28 -9.47 -7.51
C ALA A 50 -7.85 -10.84 -7.09
N LEU A 51 -7.04 -11.89 -7.17
CA LEU A 51 -7.41 -13.23 -6.70
C LEU A 51 -7.68 -13.24 -5.19
N ALA A 52 -6.81 -12.64 -4.38
CA ALA A 52 -7.00 -12.59 -2.94
C ALA A 52 -8.27 -11.82 -2.52
N VAL A 53 -8.68 -10.79 -3.28
CA VAL A 53 -9.85 -9.97 -2.98
C VAL A 53 -11.15 -10.61 -3.46
N PHE A 54 -11.19 -11.13 -4.69
CA PHE A 54 -12.44 -11.58 -5.32
C PHE A 54 -12.59 -13.10 -5.42
N CYS A 55 -11.49 -13.85 -5.35
CA CYS A 55 -11.49 -15.31 -5.42
C CYS A 55 -10.64 -15.95 -4.30
N PRO A 56 -10.98 -15.72 -3.02
CA PRO A 56 -10.25 -16.35 -1.92
C PRO A 56 -10.41 -17.88 -2.01
N GLY A 57 -9.29 -18.61 -2.02
CA GLY A 57 -9.30 -20.07 -2.03
C GLY A 57 -9.53 -20.74 -3.39
N ALA A 58 -9.34 -20.04 -4.50
CA ALA A 58 -9.30 -20.69 -5.82
C ALA A 58 -8.05 -21.57 -5.97
N GLU A 59 -8.21 -22.80 -6.47
CA GLU A 59 -7.09 -23.72 -6.74
C GLU A 59 -6.30 -23.30 -7.98
N SER A 60 -7.01 -22.80 -8.98
CA SER A 60 -6.42 -22.36 -10.23
C SER A 60 -7.17 -21.16 -10.82
N SER A 61 -6.44 -20.38 -11.61
CA SER A 61 -6.96 -19.20 -12.29
C SER A 61 -6.49 -19.19 -13.73
N SER A 62 -7.41 -18.90 -14.66
CA SER A 62 -7.09 -18.65 -16.06
C SER A 62 -7.28 -17.16 -16.35
N LYS A 63 -6.26 -16.55 -16.96
CA LYS A 63 -6.28 -15.14 -17.37
C LYS A 63 -6.54 -15.07 -18.87
N GLN A 64 -7.58 -14.34 -19.24
CA GLN A 64 -7.81 -13.92 -20.62
C GLN A 64 -7.51 -12.44 -20.74
N GLU A 65 -6.51 -12.13 -21.55
CA GLU A 65 -6.21 -10.76 -21.96
C GLU A 65 -6.88 -10.53 -23.31
N GLY A 66 -7.87 -9.63 -23.34
CA GLY A 66 -8.54 -9.22 -24.55
C GLY A 66 -7.73 -8.18 -25.33
N ALA A 67 -8.24 -7.82 -26.51
CA ALA A 67 -7.56 -6.91 -27.42
C ALA A 67 -7.29 -5.54 -26.77
N SER A 68 -6.08 -5.02 -26.96
CA SER A 68 -5.73 -3.64 -26.62
C SER A 68 -6.59 -2.70 -27.43
N THR A 69 -7.49 -1.98 -26.78
CA THR A 69 -8.32 -0.97 -27.45
C THR A 69 -7.91 0.43 -26.96
N PRO A 70 -7.93 1.44 -27.84
CA PRO A 70 -7.73 2.82 -27.41
C PRO A 70 -8.80 3.18 -26.38
N THR A 71 -8.42 3.63 -25.19
CA THR A 71 -9.40 4.11 -24.19
C THR A 71 -9.88 5.52 -24.51
N THR A 72 -9.34 6.14 -25.55
CA THR A 72 -9.71 7.48 -26.02
C THR A 72 -9.75 7.52 -27.54
N SER A 73 -10.50 8.46 -28.09
CA SER A 73 -10.56 8.76 -29.53
C SER A 73 -9.33 9.49 -30.08
N SER A 74 -8.33 9.78 -29.25
CA SER A 74 -7.08 10.44 -29.67
C SER A 74 -6.05 9.41 -30.14
N PRO A 75 -5.34 9.64 -31.27
CA PRO A 75 -4.29 8.73 -31.77
C PRO A 75 -3.07 8.63 -30.85
N SER A 76 -2.92 9.56 -29.89
CA SER A 76 -1.91 9.55 -28.82
C SER A 76 -2.47 9.07 -27.47
N GLY A 77 -3.67 8.47 -27.48
CA GLY A 77 -4.37 8.00 -26.30
C GLY A 77 -3.70 6.83 -25.61
N THR A 78 -4.00 6.67 -24.32
CA THR A 78 -3.70 5.44 -23.58
C THR A 78 -4.43 4.26 -24.22
N TYR A 79 -3.74 3.12 -24.30
CA TYR A 79 -4.33 1.85 -24.69
C TYR A 79 -4.76 1.12 -23.42
N GLY A 80 -6.00 0.66 -23.39
CA GLY A 80 -6.53 -0.19 -22.33
C GLY A 80 -6.51 -1.64 -22.78
N HIS A 81 -6.01 -2.51 -21.93
CA HIS A 81 -6.17 -3.95 -22.09
C HIS A 81 -7.35 -4.40 -21.22
N THR A 82 -8.23 -5.21 -21.78
CA THR A 82 -9.29 -5.84 -20.97
C THR A 82 -8.72 -7.12 -20.37
N VAL A 83 -8.65 -7.18 -19.04
CA VAL A 83 -8.22 -8.39 -18.34
C VAL A 83 -9.45 -9.03 -17.72
N GLU A 84 -9.68 -10.30 -18.02
CA GLU A 84 -10.71 -11.11 -17.37
C GLU A 84 -10.05 -12.33 -16.74
N ILE A 85 -10.27 -12.55 -15.45
CA ILE A 85 -9.71 -13.68 -14.70
C ILE A 85 -10.84 -14.61 -14.32
N THR A 86 -10.76 -15.86 -14.76
CA THR A 86 -11.68 -16.92 -14.36
C THR A 86 -11.02 -17.77 -13.27
N CYS A 87 -11.67 -17.86 -12.12
CA CYS A 87 -11.22 -18.65 -10.98
C CYS A 87 -11.98 -19.98 -10.94
N PHE A 88 -11.27 -21.07 -10.65
CA PHE A 88 -11.83 -22.41 -10.46
C PHE A 88 -11.64 -22.82 -8.99
N TYR A 89 -12.73 -23.27 -8.36
CA TYR A 89 -12.74 -23.72 -6.96
C TYR A 89 -12.82 -25.25 -6.86
N GLU A 90 -12.41 -25.81 -5.71
CA GLU A 90 -12.47 -27.25 -5.41
C GLU A 90 -13.88 -27.84 -5.61
N ASP A 91 -14.92 -27.04 -5.35
CA ASP A 91 -16.33 -27.44 -5.51
C ASP A 91 -16.78 -27.53 -6.99
N GLY A 92 -15.87 -27.28 -7.95
CA GLY A 92 -16.16 -27.24 -9.39
C GLY A 92 -16.91 -25.98 -9.83
N SER A 93 -17.19 -25.04 -8.92
CA SER A 93 -17.76 -23.74 -9.26
C SER A 93 -16.73 -22.83 -9.94
N THR A 94 -17.20 -21.94 -10.81
CA THR A 94 -16.35 -20.96 -11.50
C THR A 94 -16.83 -19.55 -11.23
N ARG A 95 -15.91 -18.63 -11.01
CA ARG A 95 -16.21 -17.20 -10.86
C ARG A 95 -15.34 -16.39 -11.81
N THR A 96 -15.96 -15.51 -12.59
CA THR A 96 -15.26 -14.58 -13.47
C THR A 96 -15.15 -13.21 -12.80
N ILE A 97 -13.92 -12.68 -12.76
CA ILE A 97 -13.61 -11.31 -12.35
C ILE A 97 -13.56 -10.48 -13.63
N ARG A 98 -14.53 -9.58 -13.79
CA ARG A 98 -14.58 -8.66 -14.93
C ARG A 98 -13.49 -7.58 -14.82
N ASN A 99 -13.18 -6.96 -15.95
CA ASN A 99 -12.13 -5.95 -16.06
C ASN A 99 -12.29 -4.79 -15.05
N GLU A 100 -13.53 -4.29 -14.82
CA GLU A 100 -13.73 -3.20 -13.85
C GLU A 100 -13.42 -3.62 -12.41
N GLN A 101 -13.69 -4.87 -12.05
CA GLN A 101 -13.42 -5.40 -10.72
C GLN A 101 -11.91 -5.63 -10.54
N PHE A 102 -11.25 -6.16 -11.56
CA PHE A 102 -9.80 -6.33 -11.56
C PHE A 102 -9.07 -4.99 -11.42
N ALA A 103 -9.48 -3.97 -12.18
CA ALA A 103 -8.93 -2.62 -12.09
C ALA A 103 -9.14 -2.02 -10.68
N LEU A 104 -10.33 -2.20 -10.09
CA LEU A 104 -10.60 -1.66 -8.76
C LEU A 104 -9.80 -2.37 -7.66
N ALA A 105 -9.69 -3.70 -7.70
CA ALA A 105 -8.90 -4.45 -6.72
C ALA A 105 -7.40 -4.20 -6.85
N SER A 106 -6.87 -4.17 -8.08
CA SER A 106 -5.47 -3.81 -8.29
C SER A 106 -5.20 -2.40 -7.78
N ILE A 107 -6.07 -1.43 -8.08
CA ILE A 107 -5.89 -0.06 -7.58
C ILE A 107 -5.95 0.00 -6.06
N GLY A 108 -7.06 -0.45 -5.47
CA GLY A 108 -7.22 -0.42 -4.02
C GLY A 108 -6.12 -1.20 -3.29
N GLY A 109 -5.74 -2.36 -3.82
CA GLY A 109 -4.72 -3.23 -3.23
C GLY A 109 -3.32 -2.65 -3.31
N MET A 110 -2.94 -1.98 -4.41
CA MET A 110 -1.61 -1.37 -4.53
C MET A 110 -1.43 -0.17 -3.60
N PHE A 111 -2.42 0.71 -3.50
CA PHE A 111 -2.42 1.77 -2.49
C PHE A 111 -2.44 1.20 -1.06
N GLY A 112 -3.17 0.11 -0.84
CA GLY A 112 -3.22 -0.61 0.43
C GLY A 112 -1.86 -1.19 0.84
N ILE A 113 -1.15 -1.86 -0.07
CA ILE A 113 0.19 -2.41 0.16
C ILE A 113 1.18 -1.27 0.43
N GLY A 114 1.14 -0.20 -0.36
CA GLY A 114 1.93 1.01 -0.11
C GLY A 114 1.71 1.57 1.29
N GLY A 115 0.44 1.67 1.71
CA GLY A 115 0.08 2.08 3.07
C GLY A 115 0.59 1.15 4.15
N LEU A 116 0.47 -0.17 3.96
CA LEU A 116 1.00 -1.17 4.88
C LEU A 116 2.51 -1.03 5.08
N ILE A 117 3.26 -0.83 3.99
CA ILE A 117 4.71 -0.60 4.05
C ILE A 117 5.01 0.70 4.81
N GLY A 118 4.26 1.77 4.53
CA GLY A 118 4.38 3.04 5.26
C GLY A 118 4.14 2.90 6.76
N VAL A 119 3.11 2.14 7.15
CA VAL A 119 2.78 1.85 8.56
C VAL A 119 3.89 1.05 9.22
N LEU A 120 4.40 0.01 8.56
CA LEU A 120 5.50 -0.82 9.06
C LEU A 120 6.78 -0.02 9.33
N ILE A 121 7.06 1.02 8.56
CA ILE A 121 8.24 1.87 8.73
C ILE A 121 7.99 2.99 9.76
N SER A 122 6.80 3.58 9.74
CA SER A 122 6.46 4.71 10.62
C SER A 122 6.26 4.31 12.08
N ILE A 123 5.71 3.12 12.37
CA ILE A 123 5.49 2.64 13.74
C ILE A 123 6.81 2.50 14.52
N PRO A 124 7.85 1.79 14.03
CA PRO A 124 9.14 1.71 14.70
C PRO A 124 9.75 3.09 14.90
N LEU A 125 9.66 3.97 13.91
CA LEU A 125 10.19 5.33 14.00
C LEU A 125 9.55 6.14 15.14
N PHE A 126 8.25 5.93 15.38
CA PHE A 126 7.50 6.57 16.46
C PHE A 126 7.76 5.94 17.83
N LEU A 127 7.93 4.60 17.88
CA LEU A 127 8.05 3.84 19.13
C LEU A 127 9.49 3.70 19.64
N LEU A 128 10.50 3.65 18.77
CA LEU A 128 11.92 3.51 19.14
C LEU A 128 12.37 4.58 20.16
N PRO A 129 12.05 5.88 20.00
CA PRO A 129 12.39 6.89 21.00
C PRO A 129 11.75 6.60 22.35
N PHE A 130 10.51 6.11 22.36
CA PHE A 130 9.77 5.79 23.59
C PHE A 130 10.44 4.65 24.36
N PHE A 131 10.80 3.57 23.66
CA PHE A 131 11.49 2.43 24.25
C PHE A 131 12.88 2.79 24.78
N LEU A 132 13.65 3.59 24.03
CA LEU A 132 14.98 4.04 24.45
C LEU A 132 14.93 4.96 25.68
N ILE A 133 13.96 5.88 25.75
CA ILE A 133 13.79 6.77 26.90
C ILE A 133 13.34 5.97 28.14
N ARG A 134 12.46 4.98 27.96
CA ARG A 134 11.95 4.15 29.07
C ARG A 134 13.05 3.26 29.65
N LYS A 135 13.88 2.62 28.80
CA LYS A 135 15.02 1.80 29.23
C LYS A 135 16.05 2.58 30.05
N LYS A 136 16.26 3.86 29.72
CA LYS A 136 17.19 4.74 30.46
C LYS A 136 16.66 5.18 31.84
N LYS A 137 15.40 4.91 32.15
CA LYS A 137 14.79 5.22 33.46
C LYS A 137 14.83 4.04 34.44
N GLU A 138 15.06 2.82 33.94
CA GLU A 138 15.16 1.60 34.75
C GLU A 138 16.60 1.25 35.20
N ASN A 139 17.62 1.83 34.53
CA ASN A 139 19.03 1.77 34.92
C ASN A 139 19.45 3.06 35.63
#